data_AF-A0A8J6WTQ1-F1
#
_entry.id   AF-A0A8J6WTQ1-F1
#
_cell.length_a   1.000
_cell.length_b   1.000
_cell.length_c   1.000
_cell.angle_alpha   90.00
_cell.angle_beta   90.00
_cell.angle_gamma   90.00
#
_symmetry.space_group_name_H-M   'P 1'
#
loop_
_entity.id
_entity.type
_entity.pdbx_description
1 polymer ?
#
loop_
_entity_poly.entity_id
_entity_poly.type
_entity_poly.pdbx_seq_one_letter_code
_entity_poly.pdbx_strand_id
1 'polypeptide(L)' 'MILEVAILDVKPELIGEFETAFKIASPIIASMPGYLSHELQRCIETPNRYILLVRWLTSCTKA' A
#
# COMPACT_ATOMS: atom_id res chain seq x y z
N MET A 1 -11.27 1.68 14.33
CA MET A 1 -10.16 1.90 13.38
C MET A 1 -9.52 0.55 13.07
N ILE A 2 -9.26 0.25 11.80
CA ILE A 2 -8.66 -1.00 11.32
C ILE A 2 -7.35 -0.66 10.61
N LEU A 3 -6.27 -1.38 10.91
CA LEU A 3 -5.01 -1.32 10.16
C LEU A 3 -4.93 -2.55 9.26
N GLU A 4 -4.90 -2.33 7.96
CA GLU A 4 -4.63 -3.34 6.97
C GLU A 4 -3.14 -3.33 6.61
N VAL A 5 -2.54 -4.52 6.58
CA VAL A 5 -1.13 -4.71 6.27
C VAL A 5 -1.03 -5.68 5.11
N ALA A 6 -0.43 -5.23 4.00
CA ALA A 6 -0.14 -6.06 2.84
C ALA A 6 1.38 -6.11 2.60
N ILE A 7 1.91 -7.32 2.42
CA ILE A 7 3.31 -7.54 2.06
C ILE A 7 3.35 -7.74 0.55
N LEU A 8 4.19 -6.97 -0.13
CA LEU A 8 4.31 -6.93 -1.58
C LEU A 8 5.75 -7.32 -1.95
N ASP A 9 5.92 -8.53 -2.49
CA ASP A 9 7.18 -8.95 -3.09
C ASP A 9 7.16 -8.57 -4.57
N VAL A 10 7.99 -7.57 -4.93
CA VAL A 10 8.10 -7.04 -6.28
C VAL A 10 9.28 -7.72 -6.97
N LYS A 11 9.15 -7.97 -8.27
CA LYS A 11 10.30 -8.45 -9.05
C LYS A 11 11.39 -7.36 -9.10
N PRO A 12 12.67 -7.66 -8.85
CA PRO A 12 13.73 -6.65 -8.78
C PRO A 12 13.79 -5.70 -9.98
N GLU A 13 13.56 -6.24 -11.18
CA GLU A 13 13.54 -5.51 -12.44
C GLU A 13 12.35 -4.54 -12.58
N LEU A 14 11.28 -4.74 -11.81
CA LEU A 14 10.06 -3.93 -11.85
C LEU A 14 9.95 -2.94 -10.68
N ILE A 15 10.96 -2.82 -9.82
CA ILE A 15 10.89 -1.95 -8.62
C ILE A 15 10.58 -0.49 -9.00
N GLY A 16 11.28 0.07 -9.99
CA GLY A 16 11.06 1.47 -10.41
C GLY A 16 9.68 1.69 -11.03
N GLU A 17 9.21 0.72 -11.82
CA GLU A 17 7.87 0.75 -12.42
C GLU A 17 6.79 0.62 -11.33
N PHE A 18 7.01 -0.24 -10.34
CA PHE A 18 6.11 -0.43 -9.21
C PHE A 18 5.98 0.85 -8.39
N GLU A 19 7.08 1.52 -8.03
CA GLU A 19 7.03 2.77 -7.26
C GLU A 19 6.30 3.88 -8.04
N THR A 20 6.47 3.92 -9.36
CA THR A 20 5.76 4.86 -10.23
C THR A 20 4.27 4.54 -10.33
N ALA A 21 3.93 3.27 -10.55
CA ALA A 21 2.55 2.80 -10.59
C ALA A 21 1.84 3.01 -9.25
N PHE A 22 2.54 2.79 -8.14
CA PHE A 22 2.00 3.00 -6.80
C PHE A 22 1.66 4.48 -6.55
N LYS A 23 2.49 5.42 -7.00
CA LYS A 23 2.16 6.86 -6.91
C LYS A 23 0.90 7.23 -7.68
N ILE A 24 0.64 6.55 -8.80
CA ILE A 24 -0.58 6.76 -9.60
C ILE A 24 -1.80 6.08 -8.93
N ALA A 25 -1.60 4.92 -8.30
CA ALA A 25 -2.66 4.18 -7.62
C ALA A 25 -3.01 4.73 -6.22
N SER A 26 -2.06 5.38 -5.54
CA SER A 26 -2.21 6.03 -4.23
C SER A 26 -3.49 6.88 -4.09
N PRO A 27 -3.84 7.79 -5.03
CA PRO A 27 -5.09 8.54 -4.96
C PRO A 27 -6.35 7.68 -5.12
N ILE A 28 -6.27 6.53 -5.81
CA ILE A 28 -7.39 5.59 -5.96
C ILE A 28 -7.72 4.99 -4.59
N ILE A 29 -6.71 4.54 -3.85
CA ILE A 29 -6.88 4.03 -2.47
C ILE A 29 -7.46 5.13 -1.58
N ALA A 30 -6.98 6.37 -1.73
CA ALA A 30 -7.45 7.50 -0.95
C ALA A 30 -8.92 7.88 -1.23
N SER A 31 -9.44 7.52 -2.41
CA SER A 31 -10.83 7.78 -2.78
C SER A 31 -11.83 6.77 -2.20
N MET A 32 -11.34 5.67 -1.62
CA MET A 32 -12.21 4.61 -1.10
C MET A 32 -12.94 5.04 0.18
N PRO A 33 -14.23 4.69 0.35
CA PRO A 33 -14.99 5.04 1.54
C PRO A 33 -14.31 4.55 2.83
N GLY A 34 -14.18 5.42 3.82
CA GLY A 34 -13.56 5.06 5.10
C GLY A 34 -12.02 5.05 5.09
N TYR A 35 -11.37 5.47 4.01
CA TYR A 35 -9.92 5.69 3.99
C TYR A 35 -9.50 6.77 4.99
N LEU A 36 -8.40 6.53 5.72
CA LEU A 36 -7.78 7.51 6.60
C LEU A 36 -6.38 7.89 6.11
N SER A 37 -5.50 6.90 5.94
CA SER A 37 -4.14 7.10 5.43
C SER A 37 -3.56 5.82 4.86
N HIS A 38 -2.54 5.91 4.01
CA HIS A 38 -1.68 4.78 3.67
C HIS A 38 -0.21 5.16 3.70
N GLU A 39 0.64 4.17 3.95
CA GLU A 39 2.08 4.30 4.01
C GLU A 39 2.69 3.12 3.25
N LEU A 40 3.62 3.40 2.32
CA LEU A 40 4.40 2.38 1.64
C LEU A 40 5.83 2.40 2.18
N GLN A 41 6.24 1.30 2.80
CA GLN A 41 7.57 1.13 3.37
C GLN A 41 8.37 0.13 2.54
N ARG A 42 9.61 0.49 2.20
CA ARG A 42 10.55 -0.40 1.54
C ARG A 42 11.40 -1.13 2.59
N CYS A 43 11.54 -2.43 2.47
CA CYS A 43 12.42 -3.19 3.35
C CYS A 43 13.90 -2.89 3.06
N ILE A 44 14.69 -2.69 4.12
CA ILE A 44 16.13 -2.39 4.01
C ILE A 44 16.93 -3.66 3.70
N GLU A 45 16.59 -4.78 4.32
CA GLU A 45 17.27 -6.07 4.14
C GLU A 45 16.95 -6.72 2.78
N THR A 46 15.72 -6.52 2.29
CA THR A 46 15.21 -7.09 1.04
C THR A 46 14.65 -5.96 0.16
N PRO A 47 15.46 -5.37 -0.72
CA PRO A 47 15.10 -4.14 -1.45
C PRO A 47 13.92 -4.31 -2.42
N ASN A 48 13.50 -5.55 -2.67
CA ASN A 48 12.39 -5.94 -3.53
C ASN A 48 11.09 -6.19 -2.75
N ARG A 49 11.11 -6.08 -1.42
CA ARG A 49 9.94 -6.24 -0.56
C ARG A 49 9.45 -4.90 -0.06
N TYR A 50 8.14 -4.73 -0.12
CA TYR A 50 7.43 -3.56 0.35
C TYR A 50 6.34 -3.96 1.33
N ILE A 51 6.04 -3.08 2.27
CA ILE A 51 4.91 -3.19 3.20
C ILE A 51 3.99 -2.01 2.93
N LEU A 52 2.76 -2.32 2.55
CA LEU A 52 1.69 -1.34 2.43
C LEU A 52 0.83 -1.38 3.70
N LEU A 53 0.82 -0.27 4.42
CA LEU A 53 -0.03 -0.04 5.59
C LEU A 53 -1.18 0.85 5.17
N VAL A 54 -2.42 0.41 5.38
CA VAL A 54 -3.60 1.23 5.11
C VAL A 54 -4.46 1.32 6.36
N ARG A 55 -4.80 2.53 6.76
CA ARG A 55 -5.66 2.81 7.91
C ARG A 55 -7.06 3.10 7.42
N TRP A 56 -8.01 2.37 7.99
CA TRP A 56 -9.42 2.46 7.66
C TRP A 56 -10.26 2.80 8.90
N LEU A 57 -11.39 3.49 8.66
CA LEU A 57 -12.46 3.62 9.61
C LEU A 57 -13.16 2.25 9.77
N THR A 58 -13.60 1.94 10.99
CA THR A 58 -14.18 0.64 11.38
C THR A 58 -15.46 0.25 10.62
N SER A 59 -16.10 1.19 9.93
CA SER A 59 -17.35 0.97 9.18
C SER A 59 -17.13 0.41 7.78
N CYS A 60 -15.89 0.36 7.28
CA CYS A 60 -15.61 -0.27 5.99
C CYS A 60 -15.42 -1.78 6.20
N THR A 61 -16.53 -2.53 6.22
CA THR A 61 -16.51 -3.99 6.14
C THR A 61 -16.05 -4.36 4.72
N LYS A 62 -14.92 -5.05 4.58
CA LYS A 62 -14.45 -5.60 3.30
C LYS A 62 -15.58 -6.41 2.64
N ALA A 63 -15.95 -6.03 1.41
CA ALA A 63 -16.69 -6.89 0.49
C ALA A 63 -15.70 -7.79 -0.25
#